data_AF-A0A517Y9S2-F1
#
_entry.id   AF-A0A517Y9S2-F1
#
_cell.length_a   1.000
_cell.length_b   1.000
_cell.length_c   1.000
_cell.angle_alpha   90.00
_cell.angle_beta   90.00
_cell.angle_gamma   90.00
#
_symmetry.space_group_name_H-M   'P 1'
#
loop_
_entity.id
_entity.type
_entity.pdbx_description
1 polymer ?
#
loop_
_entity_poly.entity_id
_entity_poly.type
_entity_poly.pdbx_seq_one_letter_code
_entity_poly.pdbx_strand_id
1 'polypeptide(L)'
;MNNSNQLAAAMARKAQLLELLRRLGEAQLSLVNEGDMSRLMQVLGSKDSLLTQLQHVEIQLDPFRNEEPDERRWESAAAREACQRDAQRCAVLLAEIVALEKKSEAEMTVRRDATARQLQGMYGSQEAQGAYVSAPVSLASSLDLSMEG
;
A
#
# COMPACT_ATOMS: atom_id res chain seq x y z
N MET A 1 -3.94 -38.53 11.42
CA MET A 1 -3.36 -37.66 10.38
C MET A 1 -1.91 -37.39 10.77
N ASN A 2 -0.95 -37.69 9.90
CA ASN A 2 0.47 -37.59 10.22
C ASN A 2 0.89 -36.11 10.37
N ASN A 3 1.79 -35.80 11.30
CA ASN A 3 2.17 -34.43 11.65
C ASN A 3 2.72 -33.67 10.43
N SER A 4 3.54 -34.34 9.61
CA SER A 4 4.11 -33.79 8.38
C SER A 4 3.07 -33.41 7.31
N ASN A 5 1.89 -34.06 7.29
CA ASN A 5 0.83 -33.66 6.34
C ASN A 5 0.15 -32.36 6.76
N GLN A 6 -0.01 -32.15 8.07
CA GLN A 6 -0.58 -30.90 8.58
C GLN A 6 0.35 -29.73 8.28
N LEU A 7 1.66 -29.91 8.48
CA LEU A 7 2.68 -28.95 8.07
C LEU A 7 2.61 -28.64 6.56
N ALA A 8 2.59 -29.68 5.71
CA ALA A 8 2.54 -29.50 4.26
C ALA A 8 1.27 -28.75 3.82
N ALA A 9 0.11 -29.09 4.39
CA ALA A 9 -1.15 -28.42 4.09
C ALA A 9 -1.14 -26.95 4.56
N ALA A 10 -0.61 -26.68 5.75
CA ALA A 10 -0.49 -25.32 6.28
C ALA A 10 0.49 -24.47 5.44
N MET A 11 1.61 -25.05 5.01
CA MET A 11 2.59 -24.37 4.15
C MET A 11 2.03 -24.07 2.76
N ALA A 12 1.32 -25.03 2.16
CA ALA A 12 0.65 -24.83 0.88
C ALA A 12 -0.42 -23.73 0.97
N ARG A 13 -1.20 -23.72 2.06
CA ARG A 13 -2.19 -22.65 2.32
C ARG A 13 -1.53 -21.29 2.50
N LYS A 14 -0.42 -21.22 3.23
CA LYS A 14 0.38 -20.00 3.39
C LYS A 14 0.84 -19.46 2.04
N ALA A 15 1.39 -20.33 1.18
CA ALA A 15 1.85 -19.94 -0.16
C ALA A 15 0.72 -19.39 -1.02
N GLN A 16 -0.47 -20.00 -0.97
CA GLN A 16 -1.66 -19.52 -1.68
C GLN A 16 -2.13 -18.15 -1.20
N LEU A 17 -2.19 -17.94 0.12
CA LEU A 17 -2.58 -16.64 0.70
C LEU A 17 -1.59 -15.53 0.31
N LEU A 18 -0.29 -15.82 0.34
CA LEU A 18 0.75 -14.88 -0.08
C LEU A 18 0.66 -14.56 -1.57
N GLU A 19 0.36 -15.53 -2.43
CA GLU A 19 0.15 -15.28 -3.86
C GLU A 19 -1.04 -14.35 -4.10
N LEU A 20 -2.15 -14.55 -3.39
CA LEU A 20 -3.31 -13.64 -3.45
C LEU A 20 -2.94 -12.24 -2.96
N LEU A 21 -2.19 -12.15 -1.85
CA LEU A 21 -1.76 -10.87 -1.30
C LEU A 21 -0.85 -10.11 -2.27
N ARG A 22 0.07 -10.80 -2.94
CA ARG A 22 0.93 -10.23 -3.99
C ARG A 22 0.10 -9.64 -5.14
N ARG A 23 -0.89 -10.39 -5.64
CA ARG A 23 -1.80 -9.91 -6.70
C ARG A 23 -2.60 -8.69 -6.28
N LEU A 24 -3.07 -8.65 -5.03
CA LEU A 24 -3.72 -7.45 -4.49
C LEU A 24 -2.75 -6.27 -4.37
N GLY A 25 -1.48 -6.51 -4.05
CA GLY A 25 -0.43 -5.49 -4.06
C GLY A 25 -0.19 -4.90 -5.46
N GLU A 26 -0.19 -5.73 -6.50
CA GLU A 26 -0.12 -5.28 -7.90
C GLU A 26 -1.34 -4.44 -8.29
N ALA A 27 -2.55 -4.91 -7.93
CA ALA A 27 -3.79 -4.19 -8.18
C ALA A 27 -3.82 -2.85 -7.43
N GLN A 28 -3.39 -2.83 -6.17
CA GLN A 28 -3.25 -1.62 -5.36
C GLN A 28 -2.38 -0.58 -6.08
N LEU A 29 -1.21 -0.98 -6.57
CA LEU A 29 -0.31 -0.07 -7.27
C LEU A 29 -0.96 0.52 -8.54
N SER A 30 -1.70 -0.28 -9.31
CA SER A 30 -2.46 0.22 -10.47
C SER A 30 -3.50 1.26 -10.06
N LEU A 31 -4.29 0.95 -9.03
CA LEU A 31 -5.34 1.85 -8.52
C LEU A 31 -4.77 3.14 -7.93
N VAL A 32 -3.61 3.08 -7.27
CA VAL A 32 -2.88 4.26 -6.82
C VAL A 32 -2.48 5.12 -8.01
N ASN A 33 -1.97 4.53 -9.09
CA ASN A 33 -1.59 5.27 -10.29
C ASN A 33 -2.80 5.87 -11.04
N GLU A 34 -3.94 5.19 -11.03
CA GLU A 34 -5.21 5.65 -11.62
C GLU A 34 -5.91 6.71 -10.75
N GLY A 35 -5.71 6.67 -9.43
CA GLY A 35 -6.36 7.57 -8.48
C GLY A 35 -7.78 7.19 -8.08
N ASP A 36 -8.17 5.94 -8.29
CA ASP A 36 -9.45 5.40 -7.84
C ASP A 36 -9.37 5.03 -6.35
N MET A 37 -9.59 6.04 -5.49
CA MET A 37 -9.54 5.88 -4.03
C MET A 37 -10.65 4.96 -3.50
N SER A 38 -11.80 4.86 -4.19
CA SER A 38 -12.90 4.01 -3.76
C SER A 38 -12.56 2.53 -3.91
N ARG A 39 -12.04 2.14 -5.08
CA ARG A 39 -11.57 0.76 -5.30
C ARG A 39 -10.35 0.43 -4.46
N LEU A 40 -9.47 1.42 -4.23
CA LEU A 40 -8.32 1.25 -3.35
C LEU A 40 -8.73 0.83 -1.94
N MET A 41 -9.75 1.47 -1.35
CA MET A 41 -10.29 1.08 -0.04
C MET A 41 -10.84 -0.36 -0.01
N GLN A 42 -11.47 -0.82 -1.10
CA GLN A 42 -11.95 -2.22 -1.19
C GLN A 42 -10.79 -3.22 -1.23
N VAL A 43 -9.72 -2.89 -1.96
CA VAL A 43 -8.50 -3.70 -2.01
C VAL A 43 -7.84 -3.77 -0.64
N LEU A 44 -7.75 -2.66 0.09
CA LEU A 44 -7.20 -2.62 1.44
C LEU A 44 -7.98 -3.52 2.41
N GLY A 45 -9.32 -3.44 2.42
CA GLY A 45 -10.14 -4.32 3.26
C GLY A 45 -9.98 -5.80 2.91
N SER A 46 -9.79 -6.11 1.62
CA SER A 46 -9.50 -7.49 1.18
C SER A 46 -8.13 -7.98 1.68
N LYS A 47 -7.12 -7.11 1.69
CA LYS A 47 -5.79 -7.41 2.24
C LYS A 47 -5.83 -7.66 3.75
N ASP A 48 -6.59 -6.88 4.51
CA ASP A 48 -6.76 -7.10 5.95
C ASP A 48 -7.36 -8.48 6.27
N SER A 49 -8.35 -8.91 5.47
CA SER A 49 -8.91 -10.26 5.59
C SER A 49 -7.87 -11.34 5.30
N LEU A 50 -7.06 -11.17 4.25
CA LEU A 50 -5.99 -12.14 3.92
C LEU A 50 -4.89 -12.17 4.97
N LEU A 51 -4.51 -11.02 5.54
CA LEU A 51 -3.53 -10.94 6.62
C LEU A 51 -4.02 -11.65 7.88
N THR A 52 -5.31 -11.50 8.21
CA THR A 52 -5.93 -12.23 9.33
C THR A 52 -5.88 -13.74 9.10
N GLN A 53 -6.19 -14.20 7.89
CA GLN A 53 -6.09 -15.62 7.53
C GLN A 53 -4.64 -16.12 7.58
N LEU A 54 -3.68 -15.31 7.15
CA LEU A 54 -2.26 -15.63 7.19
C LEU A 54 -1.76 -15.77 8.63
N GLN A 55 -2.17 -14.87 9.52
CA GLN A 55 -1.87 -14.96 10.97
C GLN A 55 -2.40 -16.27 11.57
N HIS A 56 -3.61 -16.70 11.19
CA HIS A 56 -4.15 -17.97 11.66
C HIS A 56 -3.30 -19.17 11.18
N VAL A 57 -2.82 -19.14 9.94
CA VAL A 57 -1.92 -20.17 9.41
C VAL A 57 -0.57 -20.16 10.12
N GLU A 58 -0.02 -18.98 10.47
CA GLU A 58 1.22 -18.90 11.26
C GLU A 58 1.08 -19.54 12.63
N ILE A 59 -0.06 -19.33 13.31
CA ILE A 59 -0.36 -19.99 14.59
C ILE A 59 -0.42 -21.52 14.41
N GLN A 60 -1.00 -22.00 13.31
CA GLN A 60 -1.01 -23.44 13.00
C GLN A 60 0.38 -23.99 12.69
N LEU A 61 1.29 -23.17 12.18
CA LEU A 61 2.67 -23.56 11.87
C LEU A 61 3.59 -23.54 13.11
N ASP A 62 3.20 -22.85 14.18
CA ASP A 62 4.03 -22.67 15.38
C ASP A 62 4.52 -23.98 16.03
N PRO A 63 3.69 -25.03 16.20
CA PRO A 63 4.14 -26.29 16.79
C PRO A 63 5.29 -26.94 16.01
N PHE A 64 5.31 -26.76 14.68
CA PHE A 64 6.30 -27.35 13.79
C PHE A 64 7.64 -26.60 13.76
N ARG A 65 7.69 -25.37 14.28
CA ARG A 65 8.91 -24.54 14.28
C ARG A 65 9.99 -25.09 15.21
N ASN A 66 9.57 -25.74 16.29
CA ASN A 66 10.46 -26.29 17.32
C ASN A 66 10.71 -27.80 17.14
N GLU A 67 10.15 -28.42 16.11
CA GLU A 67 10.41 -29.83 15.79
C GLU A 67 11.69 -29.99 14.98
N GLU A 68 12.53 -30.95 15.37
CA GLU A 68 13.72 -31.34 14.61
C GLU A 68 13.33 -31.84 13.21
N PRO A 69 13.85 -31.24 12.12
CA PRO A 69 13.49 -31.60 10.74
C PRO A 69 13.75 -33.07 10.39
N ASP A 70 14.75 -33.67 11.02
CA ASP A 70 15.19 -35.06 10.76
C ASP A 70 14.35 -36.10 11.51
N GLU A 71 13.60 -35.69 12.53
CA GLU A 71 12.67 -36.58 13.25
C GLU A 71 11.30 -36.69 12.54
N ARG A 72 11.04 -35.84 11.54
CA ARG A 72 9.76 -35.79 10.83
C ARG A 72 9.58 -36.97 9.88
N ARG A 73 8.50 -37.73 10.10
CA ARG A 73 8.10 -38.84 9.23
C ARG A 73 7.20 -38.35 8.09
N TRP A 74 7.78 -38.20 6.91
CA TRP A 74 7.06 -37.86 5.69
C TRP A 74 6.38 -39.08 5.08
N GLU A 75 5.20 -38.90 4.50
CA GLU A 75 4.51 -39.97 3.75
C GLU A 75 5.22 -40.34 2.45
N SER A 76 5.95 -39.40 1.85
CA SER A 76 6.78 -39.62 0.68
C SER A 76 7.87 -38.54 0.55
N ALA A 77 8.92 -38.83 -0.22
CA ALA A 77 9.92 -37.83 -0.60
C ALA A 77 9.27 -36.65 -1.36
N ALA A 78 8.29 -36.93 -2.23
CA ALA A 78 7.56 -35.91 -2.98
C ALA A 78 6.82 -34.92 -2.06
N ALA A 79 6.22 -35.40 -0.97
CA ALA A 79 5.55 -34.54 0.01
C ALA A 79 6.54 -33.61 0.73
N ARG A 80 7.73 -34.13 1.08
CA ARG A 80 8.82 -33.34 1.68
C ARG A 80 9.28 -32.24 0.73
N GLU A 81 9.55 -32.59 -0.51
CA GLU A 81 9.99 -31.64 -1.54
C GLU A 81 8.93 -30.58 -1.83
N ALA A 82 7.64 -30.96 -1.89
CA ALA A 82 6.56 -30.00 -2.08
C ALA A 82 6.51 -28.96 -0.96
N CYS A 83 6.57 -29.42 0.30
CA CYS A 83 6.60 -28.52 1.45
C CYS A 83 7.84 -27.60 1.43
N GLN A 84 9.00 -28.10 0.99
CA GLN A 84 10.21 -27.29 0.86
C GLN A 84 10.06 -26.23 -0.23
N ARG A 85 9.49 -26.58 -1.38
CA ARG A 85 9.19 -25.63 -2.46
C ARG A 85 8.22 -24.54 -2.01
N ASP A 86 7.16 -24.91 -1.29
CA ASP A 86 6.19 -23.94 -0.78
C ASP A 86 6.84 -22.99 0.25
N ALA A 87 7.72 -23.49 1.12
CA ALA A 87 8.46 -22.65 2.06
C ALA A 87 9.39 -21.65 1.35
N GLN A 88 10.13 -22.09 0.33
CA GLN A 88 10.96 -21.22 -0.50
C GLN A 88 10.12 -20.17 -1.24
N ARG A 89 9.00 -20.60 -1.82
CA ARG A 89 8.06 -19.71 -2.50
C ARG A 89 7.48 -18.67 -1.54
N CYS A 90 7.13 -19.04 -0.31
CA CYS A 90 6.67 -18.09 0.70
C CYS A 90 7.71 -17.00 0.97
N ALA A 91 9.00 -17.35 1.08
CA ALA A 91 10.06 -16.38 1.30
C ALA A 91 10.20 -15.37 0.15
N VAL A 92 10.12 -15.85 -1.10
CA VAL A 92 10.14 -15.00 -2.30
C VAL A 92 8.92 -14.08 -2.33
N LEU A 93 7.72 -14.64 -2.16
CA LEU A 93 6.47 -13.86 -2.19
C LEU A 93 6.44 -12.77 -1.12
N LEU A 94 6.93 -13.05 0.10
CA LEU A 94 7.01 -12.06 1.17
C LEU A 94 7.90 -10.87 0.78
N ALA A 95 9.07 -11.13 0.18
CA ALA A 95 9.97 -10.08 -0.28
C ALA A 95 9.33 -9.22 -1.38
N GLU A 96 8.63 -9.86 -2.33
CA GLU A 96 7.90 -9.16 -3.39
C GLU A 96 6.77 -8.29 -2.85
N ILE A 97 5.97 -8.82 -1.91
CA ILE A 97 4.88 -8.08 -1.26
C ILE A 97 5.44 -6.84 -0.55
N VAL A 98 6.50 -6.99 0.26
CA VAL A 98 7.11 -5.84 0.95
C VAL A 98 7.61 -4.78 -0.02
N ALA A 99 8.20 -5.19 -1.16
CA ALA A 99 8.63 -4.25 -2.19
C ALA A 99 7.44 -3.52 -2.84
N LEU A 100 6.35 -4.23 -3.15
CA LEU A 100 5.13 -3.65 -3.72
C LEU A 100 4.46 -2.66 -2.76
N GLU A 101 4.40 -2.97 -1.46
CA GLU A 101 3.82 -2.08 -0.46
C GLU A 101 4.61 -0.78 -0.33
N LYS A 102 5.95 -0.87 -0.20
CA LYS A 102 6.82 0.31 -0.14
C LYS A 102 6.66 1.20 -1.37
N LYS A 103 6.57 0.59 -2.55
CA LYS A 103 6.35 1.32 -3.80
C LYS A 103 4.99 2.02 -3.80
N SER A 104 3.93 1.31 -3.44
CA SER A 104 2.57 1.87 -3.38
C SER A 104 2.46 3.02 -2.39
N GLU A 105 3.07 2.89 -1.20
CA GLU A 105 3.11 3.94 -0.17
C GLU A 105 3.81 5.21 -0.66
N ALA A 106 4.96 5.05 -1.34
CA ALA A 106 5.69 6.18 -1.92
C ALA A 106 4.84 6.93 -2.95
N GLU A 107 4.20 6.21 -3.87
CA GLU A 107 3.34 6.81 -4.90
C GLU A 107 2.10 7.51 -4.30
N MET A 108 1.48 6.92 -3.27
CA MET A 108 0.38 7.57 -2.55
C MET A 108 0.83 8.87 -1.87
N THR A 109 2.01 8.88 -1.27
CA THR A 109 2.58 10.07 -0.61
C THR A 109 2.82 11.18 -1.63
N VAL A 110 3.45 10.85 -2.77
CA VAL A 110 3.68 11.80 -3.86
C VAL A 110 2.36 12.41 -4.35
N ARG A 111 1.33 11.58 -4.56
CA ARG A 111 0.01 12.04 -5.01
C ARG A 111 -0.68 12.93 -3.98
N ARG A 112 -0.64 12.56 -2.70
CA ARG A 112 -1.18 13.40 -1.61
C ARG A 112 -0.54 14.78 -1.63
N ASP A 113 0.78 14.86 -1.76
CA ASP A 113 1.51 16.12 -1.75
C ASP A 113 1.21 16.97 -3.00
N ALA A 114 1.04 16.33 -4.16
CA ALA A 114 0.61 17.01 -5.38
C ALA A 114 -0.78 17.63 -5.23
N THR A 115 -1.75 16.87 -4.70
CA THR A 115 -3.11 17.37 -4.41
C THR A 115 -3.07 18.52 -3.40
N ALA A 116 -2.26 18.42 -2.34
CA ALA A 116 -2.12 19.49 -1.35
C ALA A 116 -1.58 20.79 -1.98
N ARG A 117 -0.57 20.70 -2.85
CA ARG A 117 -0.05 21.86 -3.59
C ARG A 117 -1.08 22.47 -4.55
N GLN A 118 -1.86 21.63 -5.24
CA GLN A 118 -2.94 22.10 -6.10
C GLN A 118 -3.99 22.88 -5.31
N LEU A 119 -4.42 22.36 -4.16
CA LEU A 119 -5.37 23.04 -3.27
C LEU A 119 -4.81 24.38 -2.77
N GLN A 120 -3.55 24.42 -2.32
CA GLN A 120 -2.89 25.67 -1.89
C GLN A 120 -2.82 26.70 -3.02
N GLY A 121 -2.48 26.28 -4.24
CA GLY A 121 -2.42 27.16 -5.40
C GLY A 121 -3.78 27.77 -5.79
N MET A 122 -4.87 27.02 -5.61
CA MET A 122 -6.23 27.52 -5.83
C MET A 122 -6.59 28.63 -4.82
N TYR A 123 -6.30 28.42 -3.53
CA TYR A 123 -6.55 29.44 -2.50
C TYR A 123 -5.68 30.69 -2.69
N GLY A 124 -4.38 30.53 -2.98
CA GLY A 124 -3.48 31.68 -3.22
C GLY A 124 -3.85 32.50 -4.46
N SER A 125 -4.37 31.86 -5.52
CA SER A 125 -4.84 32.56 -6.72
C SER A 125 -6.12 33.36 -6.45
N GLN A 126 -7.01 32.86 -5.60
CA GLN A 126 -8.22 33.58 -5.17
C GLN A 126 -7.88 34.79 -4.28
N GLU A 127 -6.89 34.66 -3.40
CA GLU A 127 -6.42 35.77 -2.56
C GLU A 127 -5.74 36.87 -3.39
N ALA A 128 -4.94 36.50 -4.39
CA ALA A 128 -4.32 37.45 -5.32
C ALA A 128 -5.35 38.17 -6.23
N GLN A 129 -6.38 37.46 -6.70
CA GLN A 129 -7.49 38.08 -7.45
C GLN A 129 -8.33 39.01 -6.56
N GLY A 130 -8.61 38.61 -5.32
CA GLY A 130 -9.29 39.47 -4.35
C GLY A 130 -8.53 40.76 -4.05
N ALA A 131 -7.21 40.68 -3.89
CA ALA A 131 -6.35 41.84 -3.65
C ALA A 131 -6.32 42.83 -4.84
N TYR A 132 -6.36 42.34 -6.09
CA TYR A 132 -6.42 43.20 -7.27
C TYR A 132 -7.79 43.89 -7.44
N VAL A 133 -8.88 43.23 -7.05
CA VAL A 133 -10.23 43.81 -7.11
C VAL A 133 -10.48 44.79 -5.95
N SER A 134 -9.83 44.58 -4.80
CA SER A 134 -9.95 45.45 -3.62
C SER A 134 -8.87 46.53 -3.49
N ALA A 135 -7.90 46.60 -4.40
CA ALA A 135 -6.96 47.72 -4.43
C ALA A 135 -7.73 49.00 -4.83
N PRO A 136 -7.92 49.99 -3.92
CA PRO A 136 -8.49 51.26 -4.32
C PRO A 136 -7.54 51.90 -5.34
N VAL A 137 -8.07 52.29 -6.49
CA VAL A 137 -7.40 53.18 -7.44
C VAL A 137 -7.06 54.45 -6.67
N SER A 138 -5.83 54.55 -6.18
CA SER A 138 -5.31 55.78 -5.59
C SER A 138 -5.12 56.78 -6.72
N LEU A 139 -6.20 57.50 -7.04
CA LEU A 139 -6.19 58.74 -7.82
C LEU A 139 -5.58 59.84 -6.92
N ALA A 140 -4.30 59.69 -6.60
CA ALA A 140 -3.49 60.76 -6.06
C ALA A 140 -2.82 61.48 -7.22
N SER A 141 -3.51 62.46 -7.79
CA SER A 141 -2.85 63.70 -8.18
C SER A 141 -3.90 64.81 -8.20
N SER A 142 -4.13 65.37 -7.02
CA SER A 142 -4.58 66.75 -6.87
C SER A 142 -3.63 67.63 -7.68
N LEU A 143 -4.05 67.99 -8.89
CA LEU A 143 -3.48 69.10 -9.65
C LEU A 143 -3.83 70.38 -8.90
N ASP A 144 -2.94 70.76 -7.99
CA ASP A 144 -2.91 72.06 -7.35
C ASP A 144 -2.52 73.10 -8.40
N LEU A 145 -3.52 73.81 -8.93
CA LEU A 145 -3.37 74.99 -9.78
C LEU A 145 -3.69 76.22 -8.94
N SER A 146 -2.78 76.58 -8.05
CA SER A 146 -2.80 77.90 -7.42
C SER A 146 -2.27 78.93 -8.41
N MET A 147 -3.19 79.68 -9.03
CA MET A 147 -2.91 80.92 -9.77
C MET A 147 -2.59 82.04 -8.77
N GLU A 148 -1.36 82.56 -8.79
CA GLU A 148 -1.04 83.86 -8.18
C GLU A 148 -1.23 84.97 -9.23
N GLY A 149 -1.88 86.05 -8.80
CA GLY A 149 -2.16 87.26 -9.58
C GLY A 149 -1.10 88.34 -9.47
#